data_AF-A0ABD0Q6X3-F1
#
_entry.id   AF-A0ABD0Q6X3-F1
#
_cell.length_a   1.000
_cell.length_b   1.000
_cell.length_c   1.000
_cell.angle_alpha   90.00
_cell.angle_beta   90.00
_cell.angle_gamma   90.00
#
_symmetry.space_group_name_H-M   'P 1'
#
loop_
_entity.id
_entity.type
_entity.pdbx_description
1 polymer ?
#
loop_
_entity_poly.entity_id
_entity_poly.type
_entity_poly.pdbx_seq_one_letter_code
_entity_poly.pdbx_strand_id
1 'polypeptide(L)'
;SKVNGSVYQDVLEHFMLSAADQLYGDADFIFQQDLAPAHSAKATSTWFKDHGIPALNWPANSPDLNPIENLWGIVKRKMRYARPNNAEELTATIRATWALITPEQCHRLIDSMPRRIAAVIQAKGAPTKY
;
A
#
# COMPACT_ATOMS: atom_id res chain seq x y z
N SER A 1 12.44 -10.65 10.81
CA SER A 1 13.13 -9.35 10.93
C SER A 1 12.15 -8.22 10.80
N LYS A 2 12.39 -7.11 11.52
CA LYS A 2 11.65 -5.86 11.36
C LYS A 2 12.14 -5.16 10.09
N VAL A 3 11.22 -4.62 9.28
CA VAL A 3 11.59 -3.81 8.11
C VAL A 3 12.23 -2.52 8.62
N ASN A 4 13.49 -2.29 8.25
CA ASN A 4 14.22 -1.05 8.50
C ASN A 4 14.40 -0.30 7.17
N GLY A 5 15.00 0.90 7.19
CA GLY A 5 15.17 1.72 5.99
C GLY A 5 15.93 1.01 4.86
N SER A 6 16.97 0.24 5.19
CA SER A 6 17.77 -0.51 4.21
C SER A 6 16.92 -1.60 3.54
N VAL A 7 16.27 -2.44 4.35
CA VAL A 7 15.38 -3.50 3.85
C VAL A 7 14.24 -2.92 3.02
N TYR A 8 13.74 -1.75 3.39
CA TYR A 8 12.70 -1.07 2.64
C TYR A 8 13.20 -0.59 1.27
N GLN A 9 14.38 0.03 1.21
CA GLN A 9 14.99 0.45 -0.05
C GLN A 9 15.29 -0.75 -0.96
N ASP A 10 15.76 -1.88 -0.40
CA ASP A 10 15.93 -3.11 -1.17
C ASP A 10 14.60 -3.58 -1.80
N VAL A 11 13.49 -3.43 -1.08
CA VAL A 11 12.16 -3.76 -1.61
C VAL A 11 11.76 -2.81 -2.74
N LEU A 12 12.01 -1.50 -2.58
CA LEU A 12 11.71 -0.52 -3.61
C LEU A 12 12.53 -0.78 -4.88
N GLU A 13 13.83 -1.01 -4.72
CA GLU A 13 14.77 -1.28 -5.81
C GLU A 13 14.37 -2.51 -6.63
N HIS A 14 14.13 -3.63 -5.95
CA HIS A 14 13.98 -4.93 -6.63
C HIS A 14 12.54 -5.24 -7.05
N PHE A 15 11.53 -4.63 -6.42
CA PHE A 15 10.13 -4.93 -6.72
C PHE A 15 9.34 -3.72 -7.23
N MET A 16 9.50 -2.55 -6.60
CA MET A 16 8.67 -1.41 -6.97
C MET A 16 9.06 -0.84 -8.34
N LEU A 17 10.36 -0.68 -8.62
CA LEU A 17 10.82 -0.19 -9.94
C LEU A 17 10.35 -1.10 -11.08
N SER A 18 10.53 -2.42 -10.94
CA SER A 18 10.09 -3.39 -11.94
C SER A 18 8.56 -3.38 -12.13
N ALA A 19 7.81 -3.25 -11.04
CA ALA A 19 6.35 -3.17 -11.12
C ALA A 19 5.89 -1.85 -11.77
N ALA A 20 6.56 -0.73 -11.50
CA ALA A 20 6.25 0.56 -12.10
C ALA A 20 6.49 0.54 -13.61
N ASP A 21 7.64 0.01 -14.05
CA ASP A 21 7.95 -0.17 -15.48
C ASP A 21 6.91 -1.07 -16.17
N GLN A 22 6.53 -2.20 -15.55
CA GLN A 22 5.53 -3.11 -16.13
C GLN A 22 4.13 -2.49 -16.22
N LEU A 23 3.73 -1.67 -15.24
CA LEU A 23 2.37 -1.12 -15.15
C LEU A 23 2.21 0.19 -15.93
N TYR A 24 3.22 1.04 -15.90
CA TYR A 24 3.14 2.41 -16.42
C TYR A 24 4.09 2.65 -17.60
N GLY A 25 5.18 1.87 -17.74
CA GLY A 25 6.22 2.13 -18.72
C GLY A 25 6.74 3.57 -18.59
N ASP A 26 6.65 4.33 -19.69
CA ASP A 26 7.05 5.74 -19.72
C ASP A 26 5.99 6.71 -19.15
N ALA A 27 4.84 6.22 -18.68
CA ALA A 27 3.79 7.08 -18.14
C ALA A 27 4.12 7.58 -16.72
N ASP A 28 3.74 8.82 -16.44
CA ASP A 28 3.90 9.42 -15.11
C ASP A 28 3.04 8.71 -14.05
N PHE A 29 3.61 8.50 -12.87
CA PHE A 29 2.90 8.00 -11.70
C PHE A 29 3.36 8.71 -10.42
N ILE A 30 2.55 8.61 -9.36
CA ILE A 30 2.89 9.09 -8.02
C ILE A 30 2.88 7.91 -7.05
N PHE A 31 3.95 7.73 -6.30
CA PHE A 31 4.05 6.68 -5.30
C PHE A 31 3.39 7.09 -3.98
N GLN A 32 2.52 6.24 -3.44
CA GLN A 32 1.89 6.46 -2.14
C GLN A 32 2.42 5.47 -1.10
N GLN A 33 2.80 5.98 0.06
CA GLN A 33 3.23 5.21 1.23
C GLN A 33 2.74 5.90 2.52
N ASP A 34 2.69 5.17 3.63
CA ASP A 34 2.43 5.74 4.95
C ASP A 34 3.70 6.36 5.56
N LEU A 35 3.57 6.91 6.78
CA LEU A 35 4.67 7.53 7.50
C LEU A 35 5.37 6.56 8.48
N ALA A 36 5.44 5.25 8.17
CA ALA A 36 6.23 4.34 8.98
C ALA A 36 7.70 4.81 9.06
N PRO A 37 8.43 4.56 10.17
CA PRO A 37 9.77 5.11 10.36
C PRO A 37 10.77 4.80 9.23
N ALA A 38 10.63 3.65 8.56
CA ALA A 38 11.46 3.29 7.41
C ALA A 38 11.11 4.11 6.15
N HIS A 39 9.85 4.47 5.97
CA HIS A 39 9.34 5.22 4.82
C HIS A 39 9.66 6.72 4.95
N SER A 40 9.57 7.25 6.17
CA SER A 40 9.89 8.66 6.47
C SER A 40 11.37 8.92 6.77
N ALA A 41 12.23 7.90 6.68
CA ALA A 41 13.66 8.06 6.92
C ALA A 41 14.31 8.94 5.84
N LYS A 42 15.27 9.79 6.24
CA LYS A 42 16.02 10.66 5.31
C LYS A 42 16.62 9.89 4.14
N ALA A 43 17.18 8.71 4.40
CA ALA A 43 17.76 7.85 3.37
C ALA A 43 16.72 7.42 2.32
N THR A 44 15.50 7.08 2.75
CA THR A 44 14.41 6.71 1.85
C THR A 44 13.92 7.92 1.05
N SER A 45 13.81 9.09 1.67
CA SER A 45 13.51 10.34 0.94
C SER A 45 14.58 10.67 -0.11
N THR A 46 15.86 10.42 0.18
CA THR A 46 16.95 10.57 -0.79
C THR A 46 16.80 9.56 -1.93
N TRP A 47 16.53 8.30 -1.63
CA TRP A 47 16.32 7.25 -2.65
C TRP A 47 15.22 7.65 -3.67
N PHE A 48 14.07 8.15 -3.21
CA PHE A 48 13.00 8.63 -4.11
C PHE A 48 13.45 9.79 -5.01
N LYS A 49 14.26 10.72 -4.48
CA LYS A 49 14.79 11.85 -5.25
C LYS A 49 15.78 11.40 -6.31
N ASP A 50 16.68 10.50 -5.95
CA ASP A 50 17.72 9.99 -6.85
C ASP A 50 17.11 9.20 -8.03
N HIS A 51 15.97 8.54 -7.81
CA HIS A 51 15.21 7.83 -8.84
C HIS A 51 14.19 8.72 -9.59
N GLY A 52 14.04 10.00 -9.21
CA GLY A 52 13.07 10.90 -9.83
C GLY A 52 11.61 10.51 -9.60
N ILE A 53 11.31 9.73 -8.56
CA ILE A 53 9.96 9.20 -8.30
C ILE A 53 9.22 10.13 -7.33
N PRO A 54 8.11 10.77 -7.75
CA PRO A 54 7.35 11.62 -6.86
C PRO A 54 6.59 10.78 -5.83
N ALA A 55 6.84 11.05 -4.55
CA ALA A 55 6.10 10.46 -3.44
C ALA A 55 4.97 11.40 -2.99
N LEU A 56 3.76 10.86 -2.82
CA LEU A 56 2.61 11.60 -2.32
C LEU A 56 2.84 12.04 -0.87
N ASN A 57 2.61 13.32 -0.58
CA ASN A 57 2.63 13.81 0.80
C ASN A 57 1.47 13.17 1.58
N TRP A 58 1.78 12.49 2.69
CA TRP A 58 0.81 11.69 3.43
C TRP A 58 0.60 12.23 4.85
N PRO A 59 -0.65 12.38 5.31
CA PRO A 59 -0.93 12.76 6.70
C PRO A 59 -0.60 11.61 7.68
N ALA A 60 -0.05 11.95 8.85
CA ALA A 60 0.19 10.98 9.91
C ALA A 60 -1.11 10.32 10.37
N ASN A 61 -1.02 9.06 10.83
CA ASN A 61 -2.11 8.31 11.45
C ASN A 61 -3.43 8.30 10.63
N SER A 62 -3.33 8.19 9.31
CA SER A 62 -4.49 8.20 8.41
C SER A 62 -4.70 6.86 7.67
N PRO A 63 -4.95 5.75 8.40
CA PRO A 63 -5.18 4.44 7.78
C PRO A 63 -6.44 4.44 6.90
N ASP A 64 -7.46 5.23 7.26
CA ASP A 64 -8.72 5.39 6.52
C ASP A 64 -8.51 5.87 5.08
N LEU A 65 -7.42 6.62 4.86
CA LEU A 65 -7.04 7.13 3.55
C LEU A 65 -6.22 6.12 2.76
N ASN A 66 -5.63 5.08 3.39
CA ASN A 66 -4.76 4.13 2.72
C ASN A 66 -5.56 3.00 2.04
N PRO A 67 -5.67 2.97 0.69
CA PRO A 67 -6.49 1.97 0.01
C PRO A 67 -5.98 0.53 0.22
N ILE A 68 -4.68 0.33 0.48
CA ILE A 68 -4.11 -1.00 0.67
C ILE A 68 -4.63 -1.68 1.94
N GLU A 69 -4.96 -0.92 2.99
CA GLU A 69 -5.56 -1.45 4.22
C GLU A 69 -6.93 -2.09 3.94
N ASN A 70 -7.68 -1.44 3.06
CA ASN A 70 -8.98 -1.94 2.61
C ASN A 70 -8.83 -3.18 1.72
N LEU A 71 -7.80 -3.21 0.87
CA LEU A 71 -7.47 -4.39 0.07
C LEU A 71 -7.08 -5.59 0.94
N TRP A 72 -6.27 -5.38 1.97
CA TRP A 72 -5.98 -6.39 2.99
C TRP A 72 -7.25 -6.84 3.73
N GLY A 73 -8.20 -5.94 3.96
CA GLY A 73 -9.54 -6.28 4.46
C GLY A 73 -10.32 -7.22 3.53
N ILE A 74 -10.19 -7.09 2.21
CA ILE A 74 -10.76 -8.03 1.23
C ILE A 74 -10.08 -9.39 1.33
N VAL A 75 -8.74 -9.42 1.35
CA VAL A 75 -7.94 -10.66 1.46
C VAL A 75 -8.30 -11.42 2.73
N LYS A 76 -8.32 -10.75 3.90
CA LYS A 76 -8.71 -11.36 5.19
C LYS A 76 -10.11 -11.95 5.16
N ARG A 77 -11.07 -11.28 4.51
CA ARG A 77 -12.45 -11.79 4.37
C ARG A 77 -12.51 -13.04 3.49
N LYS A 78 -11.80 -13.07 2.37
CA LYS A 78 -11.72 -14.26 1.50
C LYS A 78 -11.07 -15.45 2.23
N MET A 79 -10.08 -15.19 3.09
CA MET A 79 -9.39 -16.21 3.87
C MET A 79 -10.13 -16.66 5.14
N ARG A 80 -11.32 -16.11 5.46
CA ARG A 80 -12.01 -16.30 6.75
C ARG A 80 -12.12 -17.76 7.21
N TYR A 81 -12.19 -18.70 6.27
CA TYR A 81 -12.36 -20.12 6.54
C TYR A 81 -11.15 -21.00 6.20
N ALA A 82 -10.05 -20.42 5.71
CA ALA A 82 -8.90 -21.18 5.19
C ALA A 82 -8.07 -21.90 6.27
N ARG A 83 -8.21 -21.52 7.56
CA ARG A 83 -7.57 -22.12 8.75
C ARG A 83 -6.16 -22.72 8.51
N PRO A 84 -5.18 -21.92 8.05
CA PRO A 84 -3.82 -22.40 7.89
C PRO A 84 -3.20 -22.72 9.26
N ASN A 85 -2.44 -23.81 9.34
CA ASN A 85 -1.90 -24.34 10.60
C ASN A 85 -0.41 -24.03 10.81
N ASN A 86 0.27 -23.50 9.79
CA ASN A 86 1.67 -23.09 9.86
C ASN A 86 1.95 -21.89 8.94
N ALA A 87 3.16 -21.34 9.04
CA ALA A 87 3.56 -20.15 8.29
C ALA A 87 3.61 -20.37 6.76
N GLU A 88 3.93 -21.59 6.32
CA GLU A 88 3.99 -21.95 4.90
C GLU A 88 2.59 -21.98 4.30
N GLU A 89 1.66 -22.68 4.95
CA GLU A 89 0.23 -22.72 4.60
C GLU A 89 -0.38 -21.31 4.59
N LEU A 90 -0.05 -20.49 5.59
CA LEU A 90 -0.51 -19.11 5.65
C LEU A 90 0.00 -18.30 4.45
N THR A 91 1.29 -18.41 4.13
CA THR A 91 1.91 -17.71 2.99
C THR A 91 1.30 -18.16 1.66
N ALA A 92 1.14 -19.47 1.46
CA ALA A 92 0.51 -20.03 0.27
C ALA A 92 -0.93 -19.55 0.12
N THR A 93 -1.70 -19.55 1.21
CA THR A 93 -3.09 -19.09 1.23
C THR A 93 -3.21 -17.60 0.91
N ILE A 94 -2.31 -16.76 1.46
CA ILE A 94 -2.26 -15.32 1.14
C ILE A 94 -1.97 -15.12 -0.35
N ARG A 95 -0.96 -15.79 -0.90
CA ARG A 95 -0.60 -15.70 -2.32
C ARG A 95 -1.74 -16.12 -3.24
N ALA A 96 -2.36 -17.27 -2.95
CA ALA A 96 -3.51 -17.76 -3.71
C ALA A 96 -4.70 -16.79 -3.64
N THR A 97 -4.98 -16.23 -2.46
CA THR A 97 -6.07 -15.26 -2.29
C THR A 97 -5.78 -13.94 -2.99
N TRP A 98 -4.53 -13.46 -2.93
CA TRP A 98 -4.08 -12.25 -3.59
C TRP A 98 -4.22 -12.35 -5.11
N ALA A 99 -3.89 -13.52 -5.69
CA ALA A 99 -4.05 -13.77 -7.12
C ALA A 99 -5.52 -13.73 -7.59
N LEU A 100 -6.50 -13.84 -6.68
CA LEU A 100 -7.93 -13.71 -6.98
C LEU A 100 -8.46 -12.27 -6.86
N ILE A 101 -7.59 -11.30 -6.55
CA ILE A 101 -7.96 -9.88 -6.56
C ILE A 101 -8.03 -9.42 -8.00
N THR A 102 -9.18 -8.86 -8.39
CA THR A 102 -9.37 -8.34 -9.75
C THR A 102 -9.01 -6.85 -9.84
N PRO A 103 -8.61 -6.35 -11.01
CA PRO A 103 -8.39 -4.92 -11.23
C PRO A 103 -9.60 -4.05 -10.85
N GLU A 104 -10.82 -4.53 -11.05
CA GLU A 104 -12.06 -3.81 -10.68
C GLU A 104 -12.22 -3.68 -9.16
N GLN A 105 -11.66 -4.61 -8.37
CA GLN A 105 -11.61 -4.46 -6.92
C GLN A 105 -10.65 -3.32 -6.54
N CYS A 106 -9.50 -3.22 -7.21
CA CYS A 106 -8.55 -2.14 -7.00
C CYS A 106 -9.13 -0.78 -7.42
N HIS A 107 -9.70 -0.68 -8.63
CA HIS A 107 -10.31 0.56 -9.13
C HIS A 107 -11.39 1.09 -8.18
N ARG A 108 -12.29 0.23 -7.68
CA ARG A 108 -13.32 0.66 -6.71
C ARG A 108 -12.76 1.25 -5.42
N LEU A 109 -11.58 0.79 -4.97
CA LEU A 109 -10.91 1.37 -3.80
C LEU A 109 -10.35 2.75 -4.14
N ILE A 110 -9.71 2.92 -5.29
CA ILE A 110 -9.21 4.21 -5.77
C ILE A 110 -10.35 5.20 -6.01
N ASP A 111 -11.42 4.80 -6.70
CA ASP A 111 -12.60 5.63 -6.97
C ASP A 111 -13.32 6.10 -5.69
N SER A 112 -13.09 5.41 -4.57
CA SER A 112 -13.65 5.80 -3.28
C SER A 112 -12.88 6.94 -2.59
N MET A 113 -11.64 7.22 -3.01
CA MET A 113 -10.74 8.18 -2.34
C MET A 113 -11.30 9.59 -2.19
N PRO A 114 -11.92 10.22 -3.21
CA PRO A 114 -12.51 11.55 -3.04
C PRO A 114 -13.53 11.61 -1.88
N ARG A 115 -14.33 10.55 -1.72
CA ARG A 115 -15.33 10.44 -0.65
C ARG A 115 -14.70 10.22 0.72
N ARG A 116 -13.57 9.51 0.79
CA ARG A 116 -12.81 9.30 2.04
C ARG A 116 -12.16 10.59 2.51
N ILE A 117 -11.52 11.31 1.59
CA ILE A 117 -10.90 12.61 1.85
C ILE A 117 -11.96 13.60 2.34
N ALA A 118 -13.11 13.67 1.67
CA ALA A 118 -14.23 14.51 2.12
C ALA A 118 -14.70 14.16 3.54
N ALA A 119 -14.78 12.87 3.88
CA ALA A 119 -15.16 12.43 5.22
C ALA A 119 -14.13 12.86 6.29
N VAL A 120 -12.83 12.74 6.00
CA VAL A 120 -11.76 13.19 6.92
C VAL A 120 -11.81 14.70 7.12
N ILE A 121 -12.04 15.48 6.04
CA ILE A 121 -12.20 16.93 6.12
C ILE A 121 -13.42 17.30 6.98
N GLN A 122 -14.56 16.65 6.75
CA GLN A 122 -15.79 16.86 7.53
C GLN A 122 -15.58 16.51 9.01
N ALA A 123 -14.81 15.44 9.28
CA ALA A 123 -14.42 15.02 10.62
C ALA A 123 -13.31 15.88 11.23
N LYS A 124 -12.82 16.93 10.53
CA LYS A 124 -11.71 17.80 10.96
C LYS A 124 -10.44 17.01 11.31
N GLY A 125 -10.14 15.96 10.54
CA GLY A 125 -9.00 15.09 10.76
C GLY A 125 -9.23 13.96 11.78
N ALA A 126 -10.41 13.84 12.37
CA ALA A 126 -10.74 12.71 13.23
C ALA A 126 -10.99 11.42 12.41
N PRO A 127 -10.88 10.22 13.03
CA PRO A 127 -11.16 8.96 12.38
C PRO A 127 -12.56 8.89 11.75
N THR A 128 -12.64 8.18 10.64
CA THR A 128 -13.84 7.97 9.82
C THR A 128 -14.23 6.50 9.80
N LYS A 129 -15.24 6.14 9.00
CA LYS A 129 -15.72 4.76 8.85
C LYS A 129 -14.89 3.90 7.88
N TYR A 130 -13.87 4.47 7.24
CA TYR A 130 -13.15 3.87 6.11
C TYR A 130 -11.87 3.14 6.52
#